data_AF-A0A3N5R0C3-F1
#
_entry.id   AF-A0A3N5R0C3-F1
#
_cell.length_a   1.000
_cell.length_b   1.000
_cell.length_c   1.000
_cell.angle_alpha   90.00
_cell.angle_beta   90.00
_cell.angle_gamma   90.00
#
_symmetry.space_group_name_H-M   'P 1'
#
loop_
_entity.id
_entity.type
_entity.pdbx_description
1 polymer ?
#
loop_
_entity_poly.entity_id
_entity_poly.type
_entity_poly.pdbx_seq_one_letter_code
_entity_poly.pdbx_strand_id
1 'polypeptide(L)'
;MKIVTYIVSVAAIIFTFIPFIPSKIWFVRVFDFPRLQVSFLLIISLLAAIFFLDRKPAKWILVVLLICSIVYQYTLISSYTFLSKKEVYDTIPSTDDNLISLLISNVYMENDNYKGLLDLVNKYQPDVLLTLETNEIWREKLKDLNNNYPYKVEYPLENTYGMLLYSRLDLLEPEVKFLIENDIPSIHTKIRLKSGIII
;
A
#
# COMPACT_ATOMS: atom_id res chain seq x y z
N MET A 1 26.37 -15.20 -25.06
CA MET A 1 25.03 -15.58 -24.57
C MET A 1 25.09 -16.40 -23.28
N LYS A 2 25.83 -17.53 -23.23
CA LYS A 2 25.91 -18.39 -22.03
C LYS A 2 26.26 -17.68 -20.71
N ILE A 3 27.33 -16.87 -20.70
CA ILE A 3 27.78 -16.15 -19.50
C ILE A 3 26.69 -15.18 -19.01
N VAL A 4 26.07 -14.44 -19.93
CA VAL A 4 24.97 -13.52 -19.61
C VAL A 4 23.80 -14.28 -19.00
N THR A 5 23.42 -15.44 -19.56
CA THR A 5 22.37 -16.28 -18.99
C THR A 5 22.67 -16.71 -17.55
N TYR A 6 23.91 -17.13 -17.25
CA TYR A 6 24.30 -17.46 -15.88
C TYR A 6 24.21 -16.26 -14.94
N ILE A 7 24.78 -15.12 -15.34
CA ILE A 7 24.80 -13.89 -14.53
C ILE A 7 23.37 -13.45 -14.18
N VAL A 8 22.50 -13.35 -15.20
CA VAL A 8 21.12 -12.91 -15.00
C VAL A 8 20.31 -13.90 -14.17
N SER A 9 20.49 -15.21 -14.40
CA SER A 9 19.79 -16.24 -13.61
C SER A 9 20.19 -16.20 -12.14
N VAL A 10 21.49 -16.07 -11.85
CA VAL A 10 22.00 -15.99 -10.47
C VAL A 10 21.52 -14.71 -9.81
N ALA A 11 21.55 -13.57 -10.50
CA ALA A 11 21.03 -12.31 -9.98
C ALA A 11 19.52 -12.41 -9.64
N ALA A 12 18.71 -13.01 -10.52
CA ALA A 12 17.27 -13.20 -10.28
C ALA A 12 16.98 -14.10 -9.06
N ILE A 13 17.78 -15.14 -8.87
CA ILE A 13 17.72 -16.00 -7.68
C ILE A 13 18.11 -15.21 -6.43
N ILE A 14 19.20 -14.44 -6.47
CA ILE A 14 19.63 -13.60 -5.36
C ILE A 14 18.54 -12.60 -4.99
N PHE A 15 17.93 -11.91 -5.95
CA PHE A 15 16.83 -10.98 -5.69
C PHE A 15 15.63 -11.65 -5.00
N THR A 16 15.41 -12.94 -5.24
CA THR A 16 14.34 -13.70 -4.58
C THR A 16 14.66 -14.00 -3.11
N PHE A 17 15.91 -14.31 -2.79
CA PHE A 17 16.30 -14.77 -1.45
C PHE A 17 17.00 -13.72 -0.59
N ILE A 18 17.47 -12.60 -1.16
CA ILE A 18 18.10 -11.53 -0.39
C ILE A 18 17.21 -10.98 0.74
N PRO A 19 15.87 -10.88 0.62
CA PRO A 19 15.03 -10.39 1.71
C PRO A 19 14.87 -11.37 2.88
N PHE A 20 15.33 -12.62 2.76
CA PHE A 20 15.37 -13.58 3.87
C PHE A 20 16.42 -13.21 4.91
N ILE A 21 17.39 -12.37 4.54
CA ILE A 21 18.37 -11.85 5.49
C ILE A 21 17.62 -10.90 6.44
N PRO A 22 17.61 -11.17 7.77
CA PRO A 22 16.92 -10.34 8.74
C PRO A 22 17.66 -9.01 8.91
N SER A 23 17.42 -8.07 8.01
CA SER A 23 18.06 -6.76 7.97
C SER A 23 17.02 -5.67 7.73
N LYS A 24 17.15 -4.56 8.46
CA LYS A 24 16.34 -3.35 8.26
C LYS A 24 16.87 -2.45 7.13
N ILE A 25 18.00 -2.82 6.52
CA ILE A 25 18.63 -1.98 5.51
C ILE A 25 17.79 -1.98 4.23
N TRP A 26 17.46 -0.78 3.74
CA TRP A 26 16.51 -0.59 2.64
C TRP A 26 16.90 -1.36 1.36
N PHE A 27 18.18 -1.43 0.99
CA PHE A 27 18.60 -2.12 -0.25
C PHE A 27 18.46 -3.65 -0.16
N VAL A 28 18.40 -4.23 1.04
CA VAL A 28 18.10 -5.67 1.22
C VAL A 28 16.59 -5.89 1.01
N ARG A 29 15.78 -4.98 1.54
CA ARG A 29 14.31 -5.03 1.51
C ARG A 29 13.72 -4.54 0.21
N VAL A 30 14.46 -3.81 -0.62
CA VAL A 30 13.97 -3.27 -1.90
C VAL A 30 13.43 -4.38 -2.81
N PHE A 31 13.97 -5.59 -2.70
CA PHE A 31 13.53 -6.75 -3.51
C PHE A 31 12.26 -7.43 -2.99
N ASP A 32 11.69 -7.00 -1.86
CA ASP A 32 10.34 -7.41 -1.44
C ASP A 32 9.24 -6.75 -2.26
N PHE A 33 9.53 -5.62 -2.92
CA PHE A 33 8.52 -4.84 -3.65
C PHE A 33 8.33 -5.31 -5.11
N PRO A 34 9.39 -5.47 -5.95
CA PRO A 34 9.25 -5.78 -7.38
C PRO A 34 9.01 -7.27 -7.65
N ARG A 35 8.12 -7.94 -6.90
CA ARG A 35 7.91 -9.39 -6.98
C ARG A 35 7.52 -9.86 -8.38
N LEU A 36 6.67 -9.09 -9.06
CA LEU A 36 6.24 -9.40 -10.43
C LEU A 36 7.40 -9.28 -11.44
N GLN A 37 8.21 -8.23 -11.32
CA GLN A 37 9.38 -8.00 -12.18
C GLN A 37 10.43 -9.09 -11.99
N VAL A 38 10.70 -9.48 -10.73
CA VAL A 38 11.60 -10.60 -10.40
C VAL A 38 11.05 -11.92 -10.94
N SER A 39 9.74 -12.17 -10.82
CA SER A 39 9.09 -13.37 -11.37
C SER A 39 9.25 -13.46 -12.89
N PHE A 40 9.04 -12.35 -13.60
CA PHE A 40 9.23 -12.29 -15.05
C PHE A 40 10.69 -12.55 -15.45
N LEU A 41 11.63 -11.95 -14.71
CA LEU A 41 13.06 -12.17 -14.92
C LEU A 41 13.46 -13.64 -14.70
N LEU A 42 12.90 -14.31 -13.68
CA LEU A 42 13.13 -15.73 -13.42
C LEU A 42 12.60 -16.61 -14.56
N ILE A 43 11.40 -16.33 -15.08
CA ILE A 43 10.81 -17.07 -16.19
C ILE A 43 11.66 -16.93 -17.46
N ILE A 44 12.07 -15.70 -17.80
CA ILE A 44 12.98 -15.45 -18.93
C ILE A 44 14.31 -16.17 -18.72
N SER A 45 14.86 -16.13 -17.51
CA SER A 45 16.11 -16.81 -17.16
C SER A 45 16.00 -18.32 -17.31
N LEU A 46 14.86 -18.91 -16.92
CA LEU A 46 14.58 -20.33 -17.09
C LEU A 46 14.54 -20.71 -18.57
N LEU A 47 13.81 -19.97 -19.40
CA LEU A 47 13.76 -20.19 -20.84
C LEU A 47 15.16 -20.04 -21.47
N ALA A 48 15.89 -18.98 -21.12
CA ALA A 48 17.24 -18.75 -21.61
C ALA A 48 18.20 -19.88 -21.18
N ALA A 49 18.08 -20.39 -19.95
CA ALA A 49 18.86 -21.52 -19.47
C ALA A 49 18.57 -22.79 -20.29
N ILE A 50 17.31 -23.05 -20.64
CA ILE A 50 16.90 -24.18 -21.45
C ILE A 50 17.50 -24.11 -22.87
N PHE A 51 17.43 -22.95 -23.54
CA PHE A 51 17.84 -22.81 -24.94
C PHE A 51 19.34 -22.54 -25.15
N PHE A 52 19.99 -21.75 -24.28
CA PHE A 52 21.35 -21.26 -24.54
C PHE A 52 22.45 -22.00 -23.76
N LEU A 53 22.12 -22.73 -22.68
CA LEU A 53 23.12 -23.46 -21.90
C LEU A 53 23.29 -24.90 -22.36
N ASP A 54 24.54 -25.38 -22.34
CA ASP A 54 24.89 -26.76 -22.68
C ASP A 54 24.29 -27.75 -21.66
N ARG A 55 24.08 -29.00 -22.08
CA ARG A 55 23.55 -30.10 -21.25
C ARG A 55 24.57 -30.63 -20.22
N LYS A 56 25.16 -29.73 -19.43
CA LYS A 56 26.05 -30.05 -18.31
C LYS A 56 25.25 -30.14 -17.01
N PRO A 57 25.74 -30.87 -15.97
CA PRO A 57 25.06 -30.96 -14.67
C PRO A 57 24.72 -29.60 -14.05
N ALA A 58 25.61 -28.61 -14.19
CA ALA A 58 25.41 -27.25 -13.69
C ALA A 58 24.15 -26.57 -14.24
N LYS A 59 23.77 -26.84 -15.50
CA LYS A 59 22.54 -26.32 -16.10
C LYS A 59 21.31 -26.83 -15.34
N TRP A 60 21.28 -28.13 -15.04
CA TRP A 60 20.13 -28.74 -14.38
C TRP A 60 19.97 -28.26 -12.93
N ILE A 61 21.09 -28.07 -12.22
CA ILE A 61 21.07 -27.43 -10.89
C ILE A 61 20.47 -26.03 -10.98
N LEU A 62 20.93 -25.21 -11.94
CA LEU A 62 20.40 -23.86 -12.14
C LEU A 62 18.91 -23.87 -12.48
N VAL A 63 18.47 -24.78 -13.36
CA VAL A 63 17.05 -24.93 -13.74
C VAL A 63 16.19 -25.28 -12.53
N VAL A 64 16.63 -26.21 -11.67
CA VAL A 64 15.90 -26.56 -10.45
C VAL A 64 15.79 -25.36 -9.53
N LEU A 65 16.89 -24.62 -9.31
CA LEU A 65 16.87 -23.41 -8.49
C LEU A 65 15.92 -22.34 -9.04
N LEU A 66 15.93 -22.11 -10.36
CA LEU A 66 15.01 -21.18 -11.02
C LEU A 66 13.55 -21.60 -10.84
N ILE A 67 13.23 -22.89 -11.00
CA ILE A 67 11.88 -23.41 -10.78
C ILE A 67 11.45 -23.20 -9.33
N CYS A 68 12.31 -23.55 -8.36
CA CYS A 68 12.04 -23.32 -6.94
C CYS A 68 11.78 -21.83 -6.64
N SER A 69 12.59 -20.93 -7.19
CA SER A 69 12.39 -19.48 -7.04
C SER A 69 11.09 -19.00 -7.66
N ILE A 70 10.70 -19.52 -8.84
CA ILE A 70 9.44 -19.17 -9.51
C ILE A 70 8.25 -19.64 -8.67
N VAL A 71 8.28 -20.87 -8.17
CA VAL A 71 7.22 -21.41 -7.31
C VAL A 71 7.10 -20.56 -6.05
N TYR A 72 8.23 -20.23 -5.40
CA TYR A 72 8.24 -19.38 -4.22
C TYR A 72 7.64 -18.00 -4.51
N GLN A 73 8.11 -17.30 -5.56
CA GLN A 73 7.56 -16.00 -5.94
C GLN A 73 6.06 -16.11 -6.26
N TYR A 74 5.63 -17.18 -6.93
CA TYR A 74 4.21 -17.42 -7.22
C TYR A 74 3.36 -17.50 -5.94
N THR A 75 3.83 -18.16 -4.88
CA THR A 75 3.10 -18.21 -3.60
C THR A 75 2.91 -16.83 -2.96
N LEU A 76 3.80 -15.88 -3.26
CA LEU A 76 3.72 -14.52 -2.72
C LEU A 76 2.81 -13.61 -3.56
N ILE A 77 2.70 -13.88 -4.86
CA ILE A 77 1.91 -13.05 -5.78
C ILE A 77 0.53 -13.65 -6.11
N SER A 78 0.26 -14.90 -5.69
CA SER A 78 -0.93 -15.64 -6.14
C SER A 78 -2.23 -14.90 -5.85
N SER A 79 -2.35 -14.26 -4.68
CA SER A 79 -3.51 -13.44 -4.27
C SER A 79 -3.80 -12.28 -5.23
N TYR A 80 -2.79 -11.76 -5.93
CA TYR A 80 -2.92 -10.65 -6.87
C TYR A 80 -3.14 -11.10 -8.33
N THR A 81 -3.25 -12.41 -8.58
CA THR A 81 -3.51 -12.94 -9.93
C THR A 81 -5.00 -13.11 -10.19
N PHE A 82 -5.38 -13.16 -11.49
CA PHE A 82 -6.76 -13.41 -11.91
C PHE A 82 -7.33 -14.76 -11.46
N LEU A 83 -6.47 -15.68 -10.99
CA LEU A 83 -6.87 -16.99 -10.45
C LEU A 83 -7.38 -16.90 -9.01
N SER A 84 -7.09 -15.79 -8.31
CA SER A 84 -7.52 -15.60 -6.93
C SER A 84 -8.96 -15.10 -6.85
N LYS A 85 -9.63 -15.45 -5.74
CA LYS A 85 -10.97 -14.97 -5.45
C LYS A 85 -10.92 -13.45 -5.25
N LYS A 86 -11.92 -12.74 -5.78
CA LYS A 86 -12.13 -11.33 -5.48
C LYS A 86 -12.39 -11.19 -3.97
N GLU A 87 -11.57 -10.41 -3.28
CA GLU A 87 -11.77 -10.09 -1.84
C GLU A 87 -12.81 -8.99 -1.62
N VAL A 88 -12.98 -8.12 -2.61
CA VAL A 88 -13.99 -7.05 -2.60
C VAL A 88 -15.02 -7.36 -3.68
N TYR A 89 -16.27 -7.52 -3.27
CA TYR A 89 -17.39 -7.76 -4.18
C TYR A 89 -17.81 -6.47 -4.86
N ASP A 90 -18.24 -6.59 -6.11
CA ASP A 90 -18.87 -5.49 -6.81
C ASP A 90 -20.20 -5.16 -6.12
N THR A 91 -20.41 -3.89 -5.77
CA THR A 91 -21.66 -3.40 -5.16
C THR A 91 -22.45 -2.57 -6.15
N ILE A 92 -23.77 -2.64 -6.06
CA ILE A 92 -24.67 -1.74 -6.77
C ILE A 92 -24.76 -0.43 -5.97
N PRO A 93 -24.80 0.75 -6.60
CA PRO A 93 -25.09 2.01 -5.91
C PRO A 93 -26.38 1.88 -5.11
N SER A 94 -26.33 2.19 -3.82
CA SER A 94 -27.45 2.13 -2.91
C SER A 94 -27.50 3.42 -2.09
N THR A 95 -28.67 3.72 -1.53
CA THR A 95 -28.89 4.84 -0.59
C THR A 95 -29.16 4.31 0.82
N ASP A 96 -28.64 3.12 1.12
CA ASP A 96 -28.77 2.50 2.44
C ASP A 96 -28.04 3.34 3.50
N ASP A 97 -28.68 3.54 4.64
CA ASP A 97 -28.14 4.28 5.79
C ASP A 97 -26.94 3.57 6.46
N ASN A 98 -26.64 2.34 6.05
CA ASN A 98 -25.44 1.58 6.41
C ASN A 98 -24.23 1.86 5.51
N LEU A 99 -24.37 2.75 4.51
CA LEU A 99 -23.24 3.13 3.67
C LEU A 99 -22.44 4.26 4.29
N ILE A 100 -21.13 4.18 4.09
CA ILE A 100 -20.16 5.20 4.47
C ILE A 100 -19.28 5.51 3.28
N SER A 101 -19.07 6.81 3.03
CA SER A 101 -18.16 7.30 2.01
C SER A 101 -16.90 7.87 2.66
N LEU A 102 -15.74 7.42 2.17
CA LEU A 102 -14.43 7.82 2.67
C LEU A 102 -13.66 8.55 1.56
N LEU A 103 -13.06 9.68 1.87
CA LEU A 103 -12.02 10.30 1.04
C LEU A 103 -10.71 10.31 1.83
N ILE A 104 -9.73 9.54 1.36
CA ILE A 104 -8.41 9.46 1.98
C ILE A 104 -7.40 10.10 1.04
N SER A 105 -6.68 11.11 1.53
CA SER A 105 -5.72 11.87 0.73
C SER A 105 -4.41 12.04 1.48
N ASN A 106 -3.36 11.38 0.99
CA ASN A 106 -2.01 11.81 1.31
C ASN A 106 -1.72 13.09 0.53
N VAL A 107 -1.55 14.20 1.25
CA VAL A 107 -1.49 15.52 0.62
C VAL A 107 -0.09 15.96 0.25
N TYR A 108 0.95 15.27 0.75
CA TYR A 108 2.34 15.69 0.79
C TYR A 108 2.52 17.04 1.49
N MET A 109 3.16 17.07 2.65
CA MET A 109 3.18 18.23 3.56
C MET A 109 3.59 19.56 2.90
N GLU A 110 4.52 19.52 1.93
CA GLU A 110 5.03 20.70 1.21
C GLU A 110 4.14 21.16 0.04
N ASN A 111 3.15 20.35 -0.35
CA ASN A 111 2.21 20.71 -1.41
C ASN A 111 1.34 21.91 -0.98
N ASP A 112 1.19 22.88 -1.87
CA ASP A 112 0.42 24.11 -1.63
C ASP A 112 -0.93 24.14 -2.37
N ASN A 113 -1.30 23.05 -3.06
CA ASN A 113 -2.58 22.93 -3.75
C ASN A 113 -3.73 22.55 -2.81
N TYR A 114 -3.96 23.36 -1.78
CA TYR A 114 -5.05 23.19 -0.81
C TYR A 114 -6.43 23.21 -1.50
N LYS A 115 -6.57 24.07 -2.50
CA LYS A 115 -7.81 24.22 -3.26
C LYS A 115 -8.18 22.94 -4.00
N GLY A 116 -7.20 22.23 -4.57
CA GLY A 116 -7.44 20.96 -5.24
C GLY A 116 -8.08 19.93 -4.31
N LEU A 117 -7.62 19.83 -3.06
CA LEU A 117 -8.26 18.96 -2.07
C LEU A 117 -9.67 19.46 -1.72
N LEU A 118 -9.84 20.75 -1.45
CA LEU A 118 -11.15 21.31 -1.13
C LEU A 118 -12.17 21.12 -2.26
N ASP A 119 -11.75 21.26 -3.52
CA ASP A 119 -12.59 21.03 -4.70
C ASP A 119 -13.03 19.55 -4.77
N LEU A 120 -12.15 18.60 -4.43
CA LEU A 120 -12.51 17.19 -4.34
C LEU A 120 -13.50 16.92 -3.19
N VAL A 121 -13.25 17.48 -2.01
CA VAL A 121 -14.16 17.37 -0.86
C VAL A 121 -15.54 17.95 -1.20
N ASN A 122 -15.56 19.09 -1.89
CA ASN A 122 -16.80 19.74 -2.31
C ASN A 122 -17.53 18.96 -3.40
N LYS A 123 -16.80 18.32 -4.32
CA LYS A 123 -17.39 17.51 -5.39
C LYS A 123 -17.99 16.21 -4.86
N TYR A 124 -17.26 15.50 -4.00
CA TYR A 124 -17.64 14.16 -3.56
C TYR A 124 -18.42 14.14 -2.25
N GLN A 125 -18.34 15.20 -1.44
CA GLN A 125 -19.09 15.35 -0.18
C GLN A 125 -19.00 14.10 0.72
N PRO A 126 -17.79 13.57 1.02
CA PRO A 126 -17.65 12.32 1.77
C PRO A 126 -18.20 12.41 3.21
N ASP A 127 -18.55 11.27 3.81
CA ASP A 127 -18.95 11.20 5.22
C ASP A 127 -17.73 11.32 6.14
N VAL A 128 -16.57 10.82 5.71
CA VAL A 128 -15.28 10.96 6.40
C VAL A 128 -14.18 11.37 5.41
N LEU A 129 -13.44 12.41 5.76
CA LEU A 129 -12.19 12.81 5.14
C LEU A 129 -11.04 12.46 6.08
N LEU A 130 -10.03 11.75 5.58
CA LEU A 130 -8.75 11.56 6.26
C LEU A 130 -7.63 12.12 5.39
N THR A 131 -6.88 13.07 5.91
CA THR A 131 -5.66 13.57 5.26
C THR A 131 -4.42 13.06 5.98
N LEU A 132 -3.42 12.65 5.20
CA LEU A 132 -2.12 12.14 5.66
C LEU A 132 -1.00 13.10 5.23
N GLU A 133 0.13 13.06 5.92
CA GLU A 133 1.26 13.97 5.72
C GLU A 133 0.88 15.45 5.90
N THR A 134 0.06 15.72 6.92
CA THR A 134 -0.44 17.07 7.19
C THR A 134 0.29 17.73 8.35
N ASN A 135 0.53 19.03 8.21
CA ASN A 135 1.09 19.87 9.26
C ASN A 135 0.13 20.99 9.66
N GLU A 136 0.66 21.92 10.45
CA GLU A 136 -0.08 23.08 10.95
C GLU A 136 -0.66 23.94 9.82
N ILE A 137 0.09 24.13 8.73
CA ILE A 137 -0.38 24.90 7.56
C ILE A 137 -1.61 24.22 6.94
N TRP A 138 -1.55 22.89 6.74
CA TRP A 138 -2.69 22.13 6.22
C TRP A 138 -3.91 22.22 7.15
N ARG A 139 -3.72 22.09 8.48
CA ARG A 139 -4.82 22.25 9.44
C ARG A 139 -5.49 23.61 9.30
N GLU A 140 -4.70 24.68 9.20
CA GLU A 140 -5.20 26.04 9.06
C GLU A 140 -5.96 26.24 7.74
N LYS A 141 -5.46 25.70 6.62
CA LYS A 141 -6.09 25.80 5.30
C LYS A 141 -7.38 24.99 5.17
N LEU A 142 -7.56 23.95 5.98
CA LEU A 142 -8.76 23.12 5.98
C LEU A 142 -9.80 23.55 7.02
N LYS A 143 -9.57 24.65 7.76
CA LYS A 143 -10.50 25.13 8.79
C LYS A 143 -11.93 25.34 8.31
N ASP A 144 -12.13 25.71 7.05
CA ASP A 144 -13.45 25.95 6.47
C ASP A 144 -14.32 24.67 6.44
N LEU A 145 -13.70 23.49 6.49
CA LEU A 145 -14.42 22.22 6.57
C LEU A 145 -15.14 22.03 7.90
N ASN A 146 -14.74 22.71 8.98
CA ASN A 146 -15.34 22.56 10.32
C ASN A 146 -16.86 22.78 10.34
N ASN A 147 -17.38 23.62 9.44
CA ASN A 147 -18.83 23.88 9.35
C ASN A 147 -19.62 22.67 8.83
N ASN A 148 -19.01 21.89 7.94
CA ASN A 148 -19.66 20.74 7.29
C ASN A 148 -19.27 19.40 7.93
N TYR A 149 -18.18 19.38 8.72
CA TYR A 149 -17.63 18.19 9.38
C TYR A 149 -17.45 18.49 10.87
N PRO A 150 -18.53 18.38 11.67
CA PRO A 150 -18.51 18.76 13.08
C PRO A 150 -17.65 17.86 13.97
N TYR A 151 -17.38 16.62 13.54
CA TYR A 151 -16.54 15.68 14.30
C TYR A 151 -15.16 15.61 13.69
N LYS A 152 -14.12 15.68 14.52
CA LYS A 152 -12.73 15.69 14.01
C LYS A 152 -11.70 15.20 15.01
N VAL A 153 -10.60 14.70 14.46
CA VAL A 153 -9.37 14.37 15.18
C VAL A 153 -8.22 14.98 14.41
N GLU A 154 -7.56 15.97 15.01
CA GLU A 154 -6.50 16.74 14.35
C GLU A 154 -5.18 16.48 15.07
N TYR A 155 -4.22 15.87 14.37
CA TYR A 155 -2.87 15.60 14.86
C TYR A 155 -1.82 15.95 13.81
N PRO A 156 -1.65 17.25 13.47
CA PRO A 156 -0.65 17.70 12.51
C PRO A 156 0.77 17.49 13.07
N LEU A 157 1.72 17.16 12.20
CA LEU A 157 3.13 17.01 12.55
C LEU A 157 4.03 17.53 11.44
N GLU A 158 5.20 18.05 11.81
CA GLU A 158 6.23 18.53 10.87
C GLU A 158 7.19 17.43 10.40
N ASN A 159 6.83 16.16 10.60
CA ASN A 159 7.66 14.99 10.27
C ASN A 159 7.03 14.09 9.20
N THR A 160 6.14 14.62 8.36
CA THR A 160 5.37 13.89 7.32
C THR A 160 4.41 12.81 7.84
N TYR A 161 4.26 12.63 9.15
CA TYR A 161 3.32 11.63 9.69
C TYR A 161 2.04 12.22 10.26
N GLY A 162 1.84 13.54 10.19
CA GLY A 162 0.65 14.16 10.74
C GLY A 162 -0.62 13.78 9.98
N MET A 163 -1.73 13.76 10.69
CA MET A 163 -3.04 13.35 10.15
C MET A 163 -4.15 14.27 10.62
N LEU A 164 -5.12 14.54 9.74
CA LEU A 164 -6.37 15.23 10.11
C LEU A 164 -7.54 14.39 9.63
N LEU A 165 -8.43 14.03 10.56
CA LEU A 165 -9.67 13.32 10.28
C LEU A 165 -10.83 14.28 10.52
N TYR A 166 -11.68 14.44 9.51
CA TYR A 166 -12.91 15.22 9.55
C TYR A 166 -14.09 14.30 9.22
N SER A 167 -15.16 14.34 10.00
CA SER A 167 -16.33 13.50 9.80
C SER A 167 -17.65 14.24 10.00
N ARG A 168 -18.63 13.86 9.20
CA ARG A 168 -20.05 14.23 9.35
C ARG A 168 -20.79 13.33 10.32
N LEU A 169 -20.26 12.12 10.51
CA LEU A 169 -20.81 11.08 11.35
C LEU A 169 -20.13 11.13 12.72
N ASP A 170 -20.86 10.71 13.75
CA ASP A 170 -20.36 10.76 15.13
C ASP A 170 -19.18 9.81 15.33
N LEU A 171 -18.10 10.36 15.88
CA LEU A 171 -16.87 9.63 16.21
C LEU A 171 -16.91 9.25 17.69
N LEU A 172 -16.96 7.96 17.97
CA LEU A 172 -17.05 7.44 19.34
C LEU A 172 -15.68 7.02 19.83
N GLU A 173 -15.31 7.56 21.00
CA GLU A 173 -14.04 7.29 21.69
C GLU A 173 -12.81 7.50 20.79
N PRO A 174 -12.68 8.65 20.09
CA PRO A 174 -11.53 8.90 19.25
C PRO A 174 -10.24 9.00 20.08
N GLU A 175 -9.22 8.26 19.66
CA GLU A 175 -7.93 8.19 20.33
C GLU A 175 -6.80 8.21 19.28
N VAL A 176 -5.73 8.97 19.55
CA VAL A 176 -4.49 8.92 18.77
C VAL A 176 -3.51 7.98 19.46
N LYS A 177 -3.09 6.93 18.76
CA LYS A 177 -2.17 5.89 19.22
C LYS A 177 -0.87 5.90 18.42
N PHE A 178 0.15 5.22 18.94
CA PHE A 178 1.45 5.06 18.32
C PHE A 178 1.78 3.57 18.24
N LEU A 179 1.23 2.89 17.22
CA LEU A 179 1.25 1.43 17.15
C LEU A 179 2.56 0.85 16.61
N ILE A 180 3.27 1.61 15.78
CA ILE A 180 4.47 1.16 15.08
C ILE A 180 5.70 1.80 15.73
N GLU A 181 5.75 3.14 15.74
CA GLU A 181 6.81 3.95 16.34
C GLU A 181 6.19 5.13 17.10
N ASN A 182 6.92 5.66 18.09
CA ASN A 182 6.41 6.68 19.03
C ASN A 182 6.07 8.03 18.38
N ASP A 183 6.48 8.25 17.13
CA ASP A 183 6.30 9.47 16.36
C ASP A 183 5.42 9.26 15.10
N ILE A 184 4.87 8.05 14.93
CA ILE A 184 3.94 7.70 13.85
C ILE A 184 2.53 7.52 14.45
N PRO A 185 1.66 8.54 14.35
CA PRO A 185 0.32 8.48 14.92
C PRO A 185 -0.59 7.51 14.15
N SER A 186 -1.64 7.06 14.81
CA SER A 186 -2.72 6.23 14.28
C SER A 186 -4.02 6.69 14.93
N ILE A 187 -5.04 7.01 14.13
CA ILE A 187 -6.35 7.43 14.68
C ILE A 187 -7.22 6.19 14.84
N HIS A 188 -7.68 5.94 16.06
CA HIS A 188 -8.61 4.88 16.42
C HIS A 188 -9.92 5.51 16.87
N THR A 189 -11.02 5.13 16.24
CA THR A 189 -12.36 5.59 16.61
C THR A 189 -13.38 4.59 16.08
N LYS A 190 -14.54 4.52 16.71
CA LYS A 190 -15.73 3.93 16.08
C LYS A 190 -16.53 5.03 15.40
N ILE A 191 -17.35 4.67 14.43
CA ILE A 191 -18.22 5.59 13.70
C ILE A 191 -19.66 5.13 13.86
N ARG A 192 -20.56 6.04 14.25
CA ARG A 192 -22.00 5.79 14.21
C ARG A 192 -22.54 6.16 12.82
N LEU A 193 -23.00 5.15 12.08
CA LEU A 193 -23.62 5.30 10.77
C LEU A 193 -24.99 6.00 10.86
N LYS A 194 -25.53 6.43 9.71
CA LYS A 194 -26.86 7.06 9.63
C LYS A 194 -27.96 6.13 10.15
N SER A 195 -27.78 4.82 9.99
CA SER A 195 -28.67 3.78 10.50
C SER A 195 -28.62 3.62 12.02
N GLY A 196 -27.64 4.23 12.70
CA GLY A 196 -27.35 4.03 14.11
C GLY A 196 -26.43 2.85 14.42
N ILE A 197 -26.08 2.02 13.42
CA ILE A 197 -25.08 0.96 13.58
C ILE A 197 -23.71 1.60 13.87
N ILE A 198 -22.95 0.98 14.78
CA ILE A 198 -21.61 1.40 15.15
C ILE A 198 -20.62 0.44 14.50
N ILE A 199 -19.69 0.98 13.70
CA ILE A 199 -18.58 0.25 13.07
C ILE A 199 -17.23 0.73 13.56
#